data_AF-A0AAN6Y8N5-F1
#
_entry.id   AF-A0AAN6Y8N5-F1
#
_cell.length_a   1.000
_cell.length_b   1.000
_cell.length_c   1.000
_cell.angle_alpha   90.00
_cell.angle_beta   90.00
_cell.angle_gamma   90.00
#
_symmetry.space_group_name_H-M   'P 1'
#
loop_
_entity.id
_entity.type
_entity.pdbx_description
1 polymer ?
#
loop_
_entity_poly.entity_id
_entity_poly.type
_entity_poly.pdbx_seq_one_letter_code
_entity_poly.pdbx_strand_id
1 'polypeptide(L)'
;MWPTSSDPARTDLTNDYKLTWVRNSQAKEKVQPSTSHDAQYWTSAAAVCEALAKHLHAKVKLTIWYWVHDENEAKDYGSWWSTFEARRMMEHIQATALEKELYVRQAERITRGGPIPRVIEAMFTTSQIGINVDQLDMKCRQKSEQARFKDNLIEFYDAGRFDPQKPKVMIRAIDTVTGLPFGPYFSEAVHLFPYSLGSESLFALFGEDVKDDLMTARKGLLFPPCVEVALNLGVITLVPDIPDEPTMEQVAAWQEEEPKIYKWRIIDEDAEEYLAGILDVVRETNMSRIRDLDGKRLFFHNENRPHPRYLFFLSAVAQLKMVWRHQYQHRNNPDKKLKLRLGNGFWLTAGKYLNRAFLRALSKEIGHDDSKDEECDGVTENGIWATTGKYLNRALLAVAEQIGYDLSLSDNDNTEEGNGETGLVVIAKIIAAQQCRGGR
;
A
#
# COMPACT_ATOMS: atom_id res chain seq x y z
N MET A 1 -16.78 25.15 58.95
CA MET A 1 -15.41 25.71 58.89
C MET A 1 -14.66 24.85 57.90
N TRP A 2 -14.28 25.38 56.74
CA TRP A 2 -13.40 24.67 55.81
C TRP A 2 -12.00 24.67 56.43
N PRO A 3 -11.32 23.52 56.62
CA PRO A 3 -9.96 23.51 57.13
C PRO A 3 -9.06 24.25 56.12
N THR A 4 -8.53 25.41 56.50
CA THR A 4 -7.62 26.24 55.68
C THR A 4 -6.16 25.83 55.84
N SER A 5 -5.88 24.69 56.46
CA SER A 5 -4.54 24.11 56.49
C SER A 5 -4.26 23.47 55.13
N SER A 6 -3.54 24.17 54.27
CA SER A 6 -3.02 23.61 53.03
C SER A 6 -1.94 22.58 53.37
N ASP A 7 -2.29 21.29 53.36
CA ASP A 7 -1.28 20.24 53.43
C ASP A 7 -0.29 20.41 52.25
N PRO A 8 1.00 20.67 52.52
CA PRO A 8 2.00 20.85 51.48
C PRO A 8 2.13 19.62 50.57
N ALA A 9 1.99 18.40 51.11
CA ALA A 9 2.09 17.17 50.32
C ALA A 9 0.95 17.05 49.30
N ARG A 10 -0.27 17.43 49.69
CA ARG A 10 -1.42 17.50 48.78
C ARG A 10 -1.17 18.50 47.65
N THR A 11 -0.59 19.65 47.99
CA THR A 11 -0.32 20.73 47.04
C THR A 11 0.68 20.26 45.98
N ASP A 12 1.73 19.57 46.41
CA ASP A 12 2.75 19.01 45.52
C ASP A 12 2.18 17.93 44.58
N LEU A 13 1.40 16.98 45.10
CA LEU A 13 0.75 15.95 44.28
C LEU A 13 -0.24 16.56 43.27
N THR A 14 -0.97 17.61 43.67
CA THR A 14 -1.88 18.33 42.78
C THR A 14 -1.12 19.05 41.67
N ASN A 15 0.02 19.65 42.00
CA ASN A 15 0.89 20.31 41.02
C ASN A 15 1.51 19.30 40.05
N ASP A 16 1.99 18.15 40.53
CA ASP A 16 2.51 17.06 39.70
C ASP A 16 1.44 16.51 38.73
N TYR A 17 0.22 16.27 39.22
CA TYR A 17 -0.91 15.86 38.39
C TYR A 17 -1.22 16.88 37.28
N LYS A 18 -1.27 18.18 37.62
CA LYS A 18 -1.50 19.26 36.63
C LYS A 18 -0.37 19.35 35.62
N LEU A 19 0.88 19.28 36.07
CA LEU A 19 2.05 19.37 35.21
C LEU A 19 2.11 18.20 34.22
N THR A 20 1.89 16.97 34.69
CA THR A 20 1.85 15.78 33.83
C THR A 20 0.68 15.81 32.84
N TRP A 21 -0.46 16.39 33.24
CA TRP A 21 -1.59 16.62 32.33
C TRP A 21 -1.23 17.57 31.18
N VAL A 22 -0.62 18.73 31.49
CA VAL A 22 -0.15 19.69 30.48
C VAL A 22 0.84 19.05 29.53
N ARG A 23 1.81 18.28 30.05
CA ARG A 23 2.80 17.55 29.23
C ARG A 23 2.15 16.53 28.29
N ASN A 24 1.15 15.80 28.77
CA ASN A 24 0.40 14.85 27.94
C ASN A 24 -0.35 15.58 26.81
N SER A 25 -1.03 16.69 27.11
CA SER A 25 -1.70 17.52 26.09
C SER A 25 -0.72 18.04 25.04
N GLN A 26 0.42 18.59 25.48
CA GLN A 26 1.49 19.05 24.57
C GLN A 26 2.09 17.91 23.73
N ALA A 27 2.23 16.70 24.30
CA ALA A 27 2.69 15.54 23.54
C ALA A 27 1.68 15.17 22.43
N LYS A 28 0.38 15.21 22.73
CA LYS A 28 -0.69 14.94 21.75
C LYS A 28 -0.69 15.95 20.60
N GLU A 29 -0.51 17.22 20.91
CA GLU A 29 -0.44 18.30 19.89
C GLU A 29 0.76 18.15 18.95
N LYS A 30 1.84 17.50 19.39
CA LYS A 30 3.02 17.23 18.55
C LYS A 30 2.84 16.07 17.59
N VAL A 31 1.88 15.16 17.83
CA VAL A 31 1.60 14.05 16.92
C VAL A 31 0.83 14.59 15.73
N GLN A 32 1.53 14.74 14.60
CA GLN A 32 0.89 15.03 13.34
C GLN A 32 0.26 13.74 12.78
N PRO A 33 -0.98 13.78 12.26
CA PRO A 33 -1.53 12.66 11.50
C PRO A 33 -0.54 12.28 10.39
N SER A 34 -0.21 10.99 10.30
CA SER A 34 0.69 10.45 9.28
C SER A 34 0.30 9.02 8.94
N THR A 35 1.02 8.42 8.00
CA THR A 35 0.81 7.04 7.57
C THR A 35 1.34 6.05 8.60
N SER A 36 0.82 4.81 8.59
CA SER A 36 1.29 3.70 9.43
C SER A 36 2.74 3.27 9.13
N HIS A 37 3.42 3.87 8.15
CA HIS A 37 4.80 3.57 7.77
C HIS A 37 5.78 4.70 8.12
N ASP A 38 5.31 5.72 8.85
CA ASP A 38 6.14 6.81 9.32
C ASP A 38 6.73 6.50 10.72
N ALA A 39 8.04 6.23 10.77
CA ALA A 39 8.73 5.99 12.04
C ALA A 39 8.64 7.18 13.02
N GLN A 40 8.61 8.42 12.51
CA GLN A 40 8.51 9.60 13.36
C GLN A 40 7.14 9.72 14.01
N TYR A 41 6.08 9.35 13.28
CA TYR A 41 4.74 9.23 13.83
C TYR A 41 4.69 8.24 14.98
N TRP A 42 5.17 7.00 14.78
CA TRP A 42 5.15 5.98 15.82
C TRP A 42 6.01 6.33 17.04
N THR A 43 7.17 6.95 16.79
CA THR A 43 8.03 7.49 17.88
C THR A 43 7.29 8.56 18.68
N SER A 44 6.58 9.47 18.01
CA SER A 44 5.79 10.51 18.67
C SER A 44 4.58 9.93 19.42
N ALA A 45 3.90 8.93 18.85
CA ALA A 45 2.82 8.21 19.51
C ALA A 45 3.30 7.48 20.78
N ALA A 46 4.47 6.84 20.74
CA ALA A 46 5.11 6.24 21.91
C ALA A 46 5.40 7.28 23.01
N ALA A 47 5.85 8.48 22.63
CA ALA A 47 6.07 9.58 23.57
C ALA A 47 4.76 10.08 24.21
N VAL A 48 3.64 10.07 23.48
CA VAL A 48 2.31 10.36 24.04
C VAL A 48 1.92 9.31 25.08
N CYS A 49 2.08 8.02 24.79
CA CYS A 49 1.79 6.95 25.75
C CYS A 49 2.67 7.08 27.00
N GLU A 50 3.94 7.44 26.87
CA GLU A 50 4.81 7.70 28.02
C GLU A 50 4.31 8.89 28.87
N ALA A 51 3.90 9.99 28.24
CA ALA A 51 3.36 11.15 28.95
C ALA A 51 2.03 10.81 29.65
N LEU A 52 1.17 10.03 28.99
CA LEU A 52 -0.08 9.52 29.56
C LEU A 52 0.17 8.60 30.76
N ALA A 53 1.12 7.67 30.66
CA ALA A 53 1.49 6.79 31.77
C ALA A 53 1.96 7.59 33.00
N LYS A 54 2.82 8.59 32.80
CA LYS A 54 3.26 9.51 33.87
C LYS A 54 2.06 10.25 34.50
N HIS A 55 1.13 10.73 33.68
CA HIS A 55 -0.09 11.38 34.16
C HIS A 55 -0.99 10.43 34.97
N LEU A 56 -1.17 9.19 34.51
CA LEU A 56 -1.94 8.17 35.23
C LEU A 56 -1.29 7.82 36.57
N HIS A 57 0.04 7.70 36.63
CA HIS A 57 0.76 7.49 37.88
C HIS A 57 0.59 8.67 38.86
N ALA A 58 0.69 9.92 38.39
CA ALA A 58 0.44 11.10 39.22
C ALA A 58 -1.01 11.12 39.75
N LYS A 59 -1.97 10.72 38.89
CA LYS A 59 -3.37 10.57 39.28
C LYS A 59 -3.56 9.52 40.37
N VAL A 60 -2.95 8.34 40.22
CA VAL A 60 -2.99 7.26 41.24
C VAL A 60 -2.47 7.77 42.58
N LYS A 61 -1.31 8.45 42.61
CA LYS A 61 -0.75 9.03 43.84
C LYS A 61 -1.71 10.02 44.51
N LEU A 62 -2.32 10.90 43.71
CA LEU A 62 -3.28 11.88 44.21
C LEU A 62 -4.56 11.22 44.75
N THR A 63 -5.10 10.22 44.05
CA THR A 63 -6.28 9.47 44.50
C THR A 63 -6.01 8.70 45.79
N ILE A 64 -4.85 8.05 45.92
CA ILE A 64 -4.43 7.40 47.17
C ILE A 64 -4.34 8.41 48.31
N TRP A 65 -3.75 9.59 48.06
CA TRP A 65 -3.67 10.63 49.09
C TRP A 65 -5.05 11.03 49.60
N TYR A 66 -6.01 11.25 48.68
CA TYR A 66 -7.40 11.54 49.05
C TYR A 66 -8.08 10.41 49.79
N TRP A 67 -7.79 9.15 49.44
CA TRP A 67 -8.35 7.98 50.12
C TRP A 67 -7.88 7.86 51.58
N VAL A 68 -6.59 8.06 51.83
CA VAL A 68 -5.99 7.95 53.16
C VAL A 68 -6.40 9.09 54.09
N HIS A 69 -6.63 10.29 53.54
CA HIS A 69 -6.95 11.51 54.31
C HIS A 69 -8.44 11.87 54.27
N ASP A 70 -9.32 10.95 53.88
CA ASP A 70 -10.77 11.11 53.94
C ASP A 70 -11.24 11.11 55.41
N GLU A 71 -11.73 12.25 55.90
CA GLU A 71 -12.02 12.50 57.33
C GLU A 71 -13.08 11.57 57.95
N ASN A 72 -13.81 10.82 57.12
CA ASN A 72 -14.96 10.03 57.58
C ASN A 72 -14.59 8.62 58.07
N GLU A 73 -13.45 8.04 57.66
CA GLU A 73 -13.01 6.71 58.08
C GLU A 73 -11.49 6.59 58.00
N ALA A 74 -10.85 6.04 59.05
CA ALA A 74 -9.43 5.71 59.02
C ALA A 74 -9.19 4.55 58.04
N LYS A 75 -8.92 4.87 56.78
CA LYS A 75 -8.70 3.90 55.70
C LYS A 75 -7.21 3.59 55.56
N ASP A 76 -6.87 2.31 55.60
CA ASP A 76 -5.50 1.85 55.35
C ASP A 76 -5.14 1.93 53.86
N TYR A 77 -3.85 2.17 53.59
CA TYR A 77 -3.27 2.22 52.23
C TYR A 77 -3.52 0.93 51.44
N GLY A 78 -3.44 -0.24 52.09
CA GLY A 78 -3.66 -1.53 51.44
C GLY A 78 -5.07 -1.71 50.91
N SER A 79 -6.07 -1.15 51.61
CA SER A 79 -7.48 -1.29 51.23
C SER A 79 -7.82 -0.60 49.90
N TRP A 80 -7.10 0.47 49.54
CA TRP A 80 -7.32 1.19 48.28
C TRP A 80 -7.07 0.30 47.05
N TRP A 81 -6.02 -0.53 47.08
CA TRP A 81 -5.65 -1.41 45.97
C TRP A 81 -6.72 -2.46 45.65
N SER A 82 -7.58 -2.79 46.60
CA SER A 82 -8.71 -3.73 46.40
C SER A 82 -9.93 -3.09 45.73
N THR A 83 -9.97 -1.75 45.67
CA THR A 83 -11.09 -1.03 45.06
C THR A 83 -11.18 -1.30 43.56
N PHE A 84 -12.39 -1.13 43.01
CA PHE A 84 -12.61 -1.21 41.57
C PHE A 84 -11.87 -0.09 40.82
N GLU A 85 -11.77 1.10 41.42
CA GLU A 85 -11.08 2.24 40.84
C GLU A 85 -9.58 2.00 40.69
N ALA A 86 -8.92 1.47 41.73
CA ALA A 86 -7.49 1.14 41.68
C ALA A 86 -7.19 0.13 40.57
N ARG A 87 -7.96 -0.97 40.49
CA ARG A 87 -7.83 -1.96 39.43
C ARG A 87 -7.96 -1.35 38.04
N ARG A 88 -9.00 -0.55 37.80
CA ARG A 88 -9.21 0.14 36.52
C ARG A 88 -8.06 1.08 36.17
N MET A 89 -7.50 1.81 37.13
CA MET A 89 -6.33 2.68 36.88
C MET A 89 -5.08 1.88 36.54
N MET A 90 -4.84 0.77 37.23
CA MET A 90 -3.70 -0.10 36.97
C MET A 90 -3.80 -0.81 35.62
N GLU A 91 -4.98 -1.31 35.25
CA GLU A 91 -5.26 -1.85 33.92
C GLU A 91 -4.99 -0.80 32.83
N HIS A 92 -5.39 0.46 33.06
CA HIS A 92 -5.13 1.54 32.11
C HIS A 92 -3.63 1.84 31.97
N ILE A 93 -2.88 1.88 33.09
CA ILE A 93 -1.42 2.05 33.07
C ILE A 93 -0.75 0.91 32.30
N GLN A 94 -1.16 -0.33 32.56
CA GLN A 94 -0.62 -1.51 31.88
C GLN A 94 -0.93 -1.49 30.38
N ALA A 95 -2.16 -1.15 30.00
CA ALA A 95 -2.55 -1.01 28.59
C ALA A 95 -1.71 0.07 27.89
N THR A 96 -1.54 1.24 28.52
CA THR A 96 -0.72 2.33 27.97
C THR A 96 0.76 1.94 27.85
N ALA A 97 1.28 1.15 28.80
CA ALA A 97 2.66 0.64 28.73
C ALA A 97 2.84 -0.34 27.56
N LEU A 98 1.89 -1.25 27.36
CA LEU A 98 1.90 -2.18 26.24
C LEU A 98 1.77 -1.44 24.90
N GLU A 99 0.87 -0.47 24.79
CA GLU A 99 0.73 0.38 23.60
C GLU A 99 2.03 1.11 23.26
N LYS A 100 2.69 1.69 24.26
CA LYS A 100 4.01 2.32 24.08
C LYS A 100 5.00 1.33 23.47
N GLU A 101 5.08 0.11 24.03
CA GLU A 101 6.02 -0.90 23.56
C GLU A 101 5.73 -1.30 22.11
N LEU A 102 4.46 -1.49 21.76
CA LEU A 102 4.04 -1.78 20.38
C LEU A 102 4.44 -0.65 19.43
N TYR A 103 4.26 0.61 19.81
CA TYR A 103 4.65 1.76 19.01
C TYR A 103 6.17 1.88 18.83
N VAL A 104 6.96 1.59 19.88
CA VAL A 104 8.43 1.56 19.79
C VAL A 104 8.88 0.45 18.84
N ARG A 105 8.39 -0.79 19.02
CA ARG A 105 8.72 -1.91 18.13
C ARG A 105 8.35 -1.62 16.69
N GLN A 106 7.20 -0.98 16.45
CA GLN A 106 6.78 -0.59 15.12
C GLN A 106 7.71 0.47 14.50
N ALA A 107 8.09 1.50 15.26
CA ALA A 107 9.04 2.52 14.81
C ALA A 107 10.42 1.91 14.47
N GLU A 108 10.90 0.99 15.30
CA GLU A 108 12.16 0.26 15.09
C GLU A 108 12.07 -0.64 13.86
N ARG A 109 10.97 -1.38 13.68
CA ARG A 109 10.72 -2.23 12.50
C ARG A 109 10.78 -1.41 11.22
N ILE A 110 10.10 -0.26 11.21
CA ILE A 110 10.05 0.67 10.08
C ILE A 110 11.46 1.23 9.80
N THR A 111 12.20 1.60 10.84
CA THR A 111 13.57 2.14 10.69
C THR A 111 14.54 1.08 10.18
N ARG A 112 14.46 -0.15 10.72
CA ARG A 112 15.31 -1.28 10.33
C ARG A 112 15.04 -1.75 8.90
N GLY A 113 13.79 -1.69 8.44
CA GLY A 113 13.41 -2.05 7.07
C GLY A 113 14.08 -1.17 6.01
N GLY A 114 14.53 0.05 6.36
CA GLY A 114 15.11 0.97 5.39
C GLY A 114 14.05 1.67 4.53
N PRO A 115 14.45 2.57 3.62
CA PRO A 115 13.52 3.40 2.86
C PRO A 115 12.66 2.60 1.86
N ILE A 116 13.21 1.53 1.27
CA ILE A 116 12.55 0.78 0.20
C ILE A 116 11.31 0.02 0.68
N PRO A 117 11.38 -0.85 1.71
CA PRO A 117 10.20 -1.53 2.25
C PRO A 117 9.14 -0.55 2.77
N ARG A 118 9.54 0.59 3.35
CA ARG A 118 8.60 1.61 3.82
C ARG A 118 7.75 2.19 2.70
N VAL A 119 8.40 2.59 1.61
CA VAL A 119 7.72 3.16 0.45
C VAL A 119 6.79 2.14 -0.18
N ILE A 120 7.23 0.89 -0.27
CA ILE A 120 6.45 -0.23 -0.81
C ILE A 120 5.24 -0.53 0.07
N GLU A 121 5.41 -0.71 1.38
CA GLU A 121 4.31 -1.00 2.30
C GLU A 121 3.29 0.14 2.33
N ALA A 122 3.76 1.40 2.28
CA ALA A 122 2.88 2.56 2.22
C ALA A 122 1.99 2.57 0.98
N MET A 123 2.41 1.97 -0.15
CA MET A 123 1.53 1.86 -1.32
C MET A 123 0.26 1.09 -1.03
N PHE A 124 0.37 0.05 -0.19
CA PHE A 124 -0.68 -0.93 0.06
C PHE A 124 -1.61 -0.53 1.20
N THR A 125 -1.06 0.01 2.29
CA THR A 125 -1.83 0.25 3.51
C THR A 125 -2.63 1.56 3.52
N THR A 126 -2.24 2.57 2.75
CA THR A 126 -2.90 3.88 2.78
C THR A 126 -4.10 3.97 1.85
N SER A 127 -4.47 2.90 1.16
CA SER A 127 -5.59 2.90 0.22
C SER A 127 -6.57 1.77 0.51
N GLN A 128 -7.87 2.11 0.65
CA GLN A 128 -8.95 1.11 0.73
C GLN A 128 -9.05 0.22 -0.53
N ILE A 129 -8.35 0.55 -1.62
CA ILE A 129 -8.25 -0.27 -2.83
C ILE A 129 -6.74 -0.37 -3.23
N GLY A 130 -5.88 -0.32 -2.21
CA GLY A 130 -4.46 -0.61 -2.10
C GLY A 130 -3.43 -0.13 -3.14
N ILE A 131 -3.81 0.64 -4.17
CA ILE A 131 -2.90 1.53 -4.96
C ILE A 131 -3.77 2.68 -5.51
N ASN A 132 -4.37 3.47 -4.61
CA ASN A 132 -5.13 4.67 -5.00
C ASN A 132 -4.27 5.92 -4.76
N VAL A 133 -3.70 6.34 -5.89
CA VAL A 133 -2.74 7.43 -6.17
C VAL A 133 -3.20 8.79 -5.65
N ASP A 134 -4.50 8.96 -5.40
CA ASP A 134 -5.13 10.24 -5.07
C ASP A 134 -4.95 10.67 -3.60
N GLN A 135 -4.52 9.76 -2.72
CA GLN A 135 -4.41 10.01 -1.27
C GLN A 135 -2.98 10.16 -0.75
N LEU A 136 -1.98 9.90 -1.58
CA LEU A 136 -0.62 10.28 -1.23
C LEU A 136 -0.55 11.80 -1.40
N ASP A 137 -0.19 12.54 -0.35
CA ASP A 137 -0.01 14.02 -0.28
C ASP A 137 0.98 14.60 -1.33
N MET A 138 1.30 13.85 -2.37
CA MET A 138 2.07 14.28 -3.52
C MET A 138 1.29 15.34 -4.31
N LYS A 139 1.95 16.49 -4.45
CA LYS A 139 1.45 17.65 -5.18
C LYS A 139 0.95 17.24 -6.56
N CYS A 140 -0.24 17.72 -6.93
CA CYS A 140 -0.74 17.63 -8.30
C CYS A 140 0.37 18.02 -9.29
N ARG A 141 0.52 17.25 -10.36
CA ARG A 141 1.53 17.51 -11.39
C ARG A 141 1.39 18.93 -11.92
N GLN A 142 2.52 19.61 -12.15
CA GLN A 142 2.45 20.93 -12.79
C GLN A 142 1.95 20.78 -14.22
N LYS A 143 1.05 21.68 -14.66
CA LYS A 143 0.49 21.65 -16.03
C LYS A 143 1.58 21.72 -17.10
N SER A 144 2.67 22.45 -16.84
CA SER A 144 3.84 22.55 -17.72
C SER A 144 4.59 21.23 -17.86
N GLU A 145 4.74 20.48 -16.77
CA GLU A 145 5.37 19.16 -16.77
C GLU A 145 4.52 18.12 -17.51
N GLN A 146 3.19 18.16 -17.34
CA GLN A 146 2.24 17.34 -18.11
C GLN A 146 2.36 17.62 -19.60
N ALA A 147 2.37 18.89 -19.99
CA ALA A 147 2.46 19.30 -21.39
C ALA A 147 3.78 18.82 -22.02
N ARG A 148 4.92 19.05 -21.34
CA ARG A 148 6.23 18.57 -21.80
C ARG A 148 6.28 17.05 -21.91
N PHE A 149 5.70 16.32 -20.97
CA PHE A 149 5.63 14.86 -21.05
C PHE A 149 4.83 14.38 -22.25
N LYS A 150 3.69 15.03 -22.53
CA LYS A 150 2.88 14.74 -23.72
C LYS A 150 3.65 15.02 -25.00
N ASP A 151 4.35 16.13 -25.10
CA ASP A 151 5.18 16.48 -26.26
C ASP A 151 6.29 15.43 -26.47
N ASN A 152 6.97 15.02 -25.39
CA ASN A 152 7.97 13.97 -25.44
C ASN A 152 7.40 12.63 -25.93
N LEU A 153 6.17 12.26 -25.54
CA LEU A 153 5.51 11.04 -26.02
C LEU A 153 5.15 11.13 -27.51
N ILE A 154 4.65 12.28 -27.94
CA ILE A 154 4.28 12.54 -29.34
C ILE A 154 5.50 12.40 -30.24
N GLU A 155 6.63 12.98 -29.83
CA GLU A 155 7.90 12.87 -30.53
C GLU A 155 8.43 11.43 -30.50
N PHE A 156 8.50 10.82 -29.32
CA PHE A 156 9.07 9.48 -29.13
C PHE A 156 8.34 8.39 -29.93
N TYR A 157 7.00 8.44 -30.00
CA TYR A 157 6.21 7.45 -30.76
C TYR A 157 5.86 7.89 -32.18
N ASP A 158 6.36 9.04 -32.64
CA ASP A 158 6.00 9.65 -33.93
C ASP A 158 4.47 9.75 -34.14
N ALA A 159 3.77 10.11 -33.06
CA ALA A 159 2.32 10.13 -33.00
C ALA A 159 1.73 11.45 -33.51
N GLY A 160 2.55 12.48 -33.70
CA GLY A 160 2.10 13.82 -34.08
C GLY A 160 1.77 13.93 -35.57
N ARG A 161 0.70 14.65 -35.89
CA ARG A 161 0.39 15.11 -37.25
C ARG A 161 0.25 16.62 -37.23
N PHE A 162 1.17 17.29 -37.90
CA PHE A 162 1.31 18.75 -37.91
C PHE A 162 0.75 19.36 -39.19
N ASP A 163 0.31 20.60 -39.10
CA ASP A 163 -0.16 21.37 -40.25
C ASP A 163 1.00 21.62 -41.23
N PRO A 164 0.87 21.24 -42.52
CA PRO A 164 1.91 21.48 -43.52
C PRO A 164 2.27 22.96 -43.68
N GLN A 165 1.33 23.88 -43.45
CA GLN A 165 1.55 25.32 -43.52
C GLN A 165 2.03 25.91 -42.20
N LYS A 166 1.75 25.23 -41.08
CA LYS A 166 2.13 25.66 -39.72
C LYS A 166 2.75 24.49 -38.96
N PRO A 167 4.04 24.18 -39.18
CA PRO A 167 4.68 22.99 -38.61
C PRO A 167 4.65 22.88 -37.08
N LYS A 168 4.37 23.98 -36.36
CA LYS A 168 4.23 24.01 -34.90
C LYS A 168 2.81 23.72 -34.40
N VAL A 169 1.83 23.63 -35.29
CA VAL A 169 0.42 23.40 -34.96
C VAL A 169 0.11 21.93 -35.21
N MET A 170 0.00 21.16 -34.13
CA MET A 170 -0.48 19.78 -34.19
C MET A 170 -1.98 19.77 -34.50
N ILE A 171 -2.35 19.16 -35.62
CA ILE A 171 -3.76 18.98 -36.03
C ILE A 171 -4.33 17.72 -35.39
N ARG A 172 -3.54 16.63 -35.34
CA ARG A 172 -3.97 15.34 -34.79
C ARG A 172 -2.85 14.64 -34.05
N ALA A 173 -3.22 13.80 -33.09
CA ALA A 173 -2.33 12.85 -32.43
C ALA A 173 -2.87 11.43 -32.70
N ILE A 174 -1.98 10.49 -33.01
CA ILE A 174 -2.34 9.08 -33.16
C ILE A 174 -2.29 8.43 -31.78
N ASP A 175 -3.38 7.80 -31.38
CA ASP A 175 -3.43 7.10 -30.10
C ASP A 175 -2.81 5.70 -30.20
N THR A 176 -2.34 5.19 -29.07
CA THR A 176 -1.69 3.86 -29.00
C THR A 176 -2.69 2.70 -28.83
N VAL A 177 -3.97 3.01 -28.59
CA VAL A 177 -5.03 2.01 -28.39
C VAL A 177 -5.55 1.51 -29.74
N THR A 178 -5.88 2.43 -30.65
CA THR A 178 -6.55 2.13 -31.92
C THR A 178 -5.71 2.47 -33.15
N GLY A 179 -4.69 3.32 -33.01
CA GLY A 179 -3.94 3.86 -34.15
C GLY A 179 -4.73 4.87 -34.97
N LEU A 180 -5.87 5.35 -34.45
CA LEU A 180 -6.68 6.33 -35.12
C LEU A 180 -6.19 7.75 -34.78
N PRO A 181 -6.31 8.70 -35.72
CA PRO A 181 -5.90 10.06 -35.45
C PRO A 181 -7.01 10.81 -34.71
N PHE A 182 -6.72 11.27 -33.50
CA PHE A 182 -7.59 12.07 -32.65
C PHE A 182 -7.21 13.56 -32.70
N GLY A 183 -8.17 14.43 -32.40
CA GLY A 183 -7.85 15.82 -32.09
C GLY A 183 -6.89 15.90 -30.89
N PRO A 184 -6.00 16.90 -30.82
CA PRO A 184 -4.96 16.97 -29.79
C PRO A 184 -5.51 17.02 -28.35
N TYR A 185 -6.77 17.43 -28.19
CA TYR A 185 -7.48 17.49 -26.90
C TYR A 185 -8.13 16.17 -26.47
N PHE A 186 -8.22 15.18 -27.36
CA PHE A 186 -8.86 13.88 -27.08
C PHE A 186 -7.87 12.77 -26.77
N SER A 187 -6.58 13.12 -26.64
CA SER A 187 -5.51 12.20 -26.26
C SER A 187 -4.85 12.71 -24.98
N GLU A 188 -4.79 11.87 -23.98
CA GLU A 188 -4.12 12.11 -22.71
C GLU A 188 -2.78 11.38 -22.64
N ALA A 189 -1.83 12.04 -22.01
CA ALA A 189 -0.49 11.50 -21.77
C ALA A 189 -0.49 10.77 -20.43
N VAL A 190 -0.68 9.46 -20.50
CA VAL A 190 -0.90 8.58 -19.35
C VAL A 190 0.41 7.96 -18.94
N HIS A 191 0.70 7.98 -17.64
CA HIS A 191 1.84 7.25 -17.09
C HIS A 191 1.46 5.80 -16.80
N LEU A 192 2.32 4.86 -17.22
CA LEU A 192 2.25 3.45 -16.86
C LEU A 192 2.64 3.21 -15.39
N PHE A 193 3.47 4.09 -14.84
CA PHE A 193 3.79 4.15 -13.42
C PHE A 193 3.21 5.43 -12.82
N PRO A 194 2.32 5.37 -11.82
CA PRO A 194 1.65 6.55 -11.31
C PRO A 194 2.62 7.61 -10.80
N TYR A 195 2.46 8.83 -11.29
CA TYR A 195 3.35 9.94 -10.93
C TYR A 195 3.25 10.33 -9.46
N SER A 196 2.09 10.14 -8.83
CA SER A 196 1.93 10.41 -7.39
C SER A 196 2.66 9.42 -6.49
N LEU A 197 3.29 8.38 -7.03
CA LEU A 197 4.22 7.55 -6.27
C LEU A 197 5.61 8.19 -6.22
N GLY A 198 5.93 9.09 -7.15
CA GLY A 198 7.20 9.82 -7.18
C GLY A 198 8.43 8.99 -7.56
N SER A 199 9.57 9.67 -7.68
CA SER A 199 10.84 9.05 -8.11
C SER A 199 11.45 8.11 -7.06
N GLU A 200 11.17 8.32 -5.77
CA GLU A 200 11.68 7.45 -4.70
C GLU A 200 11.04 6.06 -4.75
N SER A 201 9.71 6.01 -4.92
CA SER A 201 8.97 4.76 -5.15
C SER A 201 9.43 4.04 -6.39
N LEU A 202 9.58 4.79 -7.46
CA LEU A 202 10.07 4.28 -8.73
C LEU A 202 11.46 3.61 -8.57
N PHE A 203 12.41 4.29 -7.90
CA PHE A 203 13.73 3.75 -7.59
C PHE A 203 13.63 2.50 -6.69
N ALA A 204 12.80 2.55 -5.65
CA ALA A 204 12.59 1.43 -4.74
C ALA A 204 12.06 0.18 -5.47
N LEU A 205 11.14 0.37 -6.43
CA LEU A 205 10.49 -0.70 -7.17
C LEU A 205 11.36 -1.29 -8.28
N PHE A 206 12.07 -0.45 -9.03
CA PHE A 206 12.71 -0.87 -10.28
C PHE A 206 14.25 -0.80 -10.25
N GLY A 207 14.85 -0.27 -9.17
CA GLY A 207 16.30 -0.17 -8.99
C GLY A 207 16.90 1.16 -9.45
N GLU A 208 18.24 1.22 -9.47
CA GLU A 208 19.00 2.45 -9.74
C GLU A 208 18.85 2.98 -11.17
N ASP A 209 18.70 2.07 -12.13
CA ASP A 209 18.63 2.38 -13.57
C ASP A 209 17.46 3.30 -13.96
N VAL A 210 16.49 3.51 -13.06
CA VAL A 210 15.25 4.26 -13.37
C VAL A 210 15.11 5.57 -12.60
N LYS A 211 16.12 6.00 -11.84
CA LYS A 211 16.01 7.14 -10.92
C LYS A 211 15.46 8.41 -11.58
N ASP A 212 15.88 8.68 -12.81
CA ASP A 212 15.48 9.87 -13.58
C ASP A 212 14.41 9.56 -14.64
N ASP A 213 13.91 8.33 -14.67
CA ASP A 213 13.03 7.91 -15.76
C ASP A 213 11.60 8.47 -15.64
N LEU A 214 11.20 9.09 -14.51
CA LEU A 214 9.78 9.36 -14.17
C LEU A 214 9.01 10.06 -15.30
N MET A 215 9.66 11.00 -15.99
CA MET A 215 9.07 11.82 -17.06
C MET A 215 9.57 11.42 -18.46
N THR A 216 10.09 10.20 -18.61
CA THR A 216 10.56 9.68 -19.90
C THR A 216 9.40 9.09 -20.70
N ALA A 217 9.46 9.22 -22.03
CA ALA A 217 8.41 8.69 -22.91
C ALA A 217 8.26 7.15 -22.81
N ARG A 218 9.30 6.43 -22.38
CA ARG A 218 9.27 4.98 -22.13
C ARG A 218 8.33 4.56 -21.00
N LYS A 219 7.86 5.51 -20.18
CA LYS A 219 6.90 5.31 -19.08
C LYS A 219 5.47 5.72 -19.41
N GLY A 220 5.23 6.24 -20.60
CA GLY A 220 3.91 6.73 -20.94
C GLY A 220 3.42 6.18 -22.25
N LEU A 221 2.13 6.35 -22.43
CA LEU A 221 1.41 6.10 -23.66
C LEU A 221 0.36 7.20 -23.86
N LEU A 222 -0.08 7.34 -25.11
CA LEU A 222 -1.14 8.27 -25.50
C LEU A 222 -2.45 7.51 -25.59
N PHE A 223 -3.41 7.86 -24.74
CA PHE A 223 -4.71 7.18 -24.64
C PHE A 223 -5.89 8.16 -24.72
N PRO A 224 -7.06 7.70 -25.17
CA PRO A 224 -8.32 8.37 -24.86
C PRO A 224 -8.59 8.38 -23.35
N PRO A 225 -9.22 9.43 -22.79
CA PRO A 225 -9.49 9.55 -21.35
C PRO A 225 -10.25 8.35 -20.75
N CYS A 226 -11.19 7.74 -21.48
CA CYS A 226 -11.94 6.58 -20.97
C CYS A 226 -11.06 5.33 -20.78
N VAL A 227 -10.02 5.15 -21.62
CA VAL A 227 -9.06 4.04 -21.50
C VAL A 227 -8.13 4.27 -20.32
N GLU A 228 -7.70 5.52 -20.09
CA GLU A 228 -6.97 5.90 -18.88
C GLU A 228 -7.74 5.52 -17.61
N VAL A 229 -9.02 5.89 -17.55
CA VAL A 229 -9.87 5.56 -16.40
C VAL A 229 -9.98 4.04 -16.21
N ALA A 230 -10.18 3.28 -17.29
CA ALA A 230 -10.28 1.82 -17.21
C ALA A 230 -8.96 1.15 -16.76
N LEU A 231 -7.81 1.66 -17.21
CA LEU A 231 -6.47 1.23 -16.75
C LEU A 231 -6.24 1.57 -15.28
N ASN A 232 -6.57 2.80 -14.87
CA ASN A 232 -6.41 3.26 -13.49
C ASN A 232 -7.31 2.48 -12.52
N LEU A 233 -8.50 2.08 -12.97
CA LEU A 233 -9.38 1.20 -12.22
C LEU A 233 -8.90 -0.27 -12.22
N GLY A 234 -7.91 -0.65 -13.03
CA GLY A 234 -7.48 -2.04 -13.13
C GLY A 234 -8.53 -2.96 -13.76
N VAL A 235 -9.39 -2.41 -14.62
CA VAL A 235 -10.38 -3.19 -15.38
C VAL A 235 -9.71 -3.86 -16.58
N ILE A 236 -8.82 -3.11 -17.22
CA ILE A 236 -7.98 -3.56 -18.32
C ILE A 236 -6.51 -3.41 -17.95
N THR A 237 -5.67 -4.15 -18.66
CA THR A 237 -4.22 -4.00 -18.59
C THR A 237 -3.57 -4.26 -19.94
N LEU A 238 -2.25 -4.14 -19.97
CA LEU A 238 -1.39 -4.35 -21.13
C LEU A 238 -0.51 -5.56 -20.88
N VAL A 239 -0.50 -6.50 -21.81
CA VAL A 239 0.29 -7.74 -21.73
C VAL A 239 1.08 -7.96 -23.03
N PRO A 240 2.17 -8.75 -23.01
CA PRO A 240 2.82 -9.26 -24.21
C PRO A 240 1.83 -9.88 -25.19
N ASP A 241 2.04 -9.66 -26.48
CA ASP A 241 1.26 -10.31 -27.52
C ASP A 241 1.75 -11.75 -27.76
N ILE A 242 1.49 -12.60 -26.78
CA ILE A 242 1.74 -14.05 -26.82
C ILE A 242 0.43 -14.81 -26.52
N PRO A 243 0.34 -16.11 -26.80
CA PRO A 243 -0.81 -16.92 -26.41
C PRO A 243 -1.11 -16.80 -24.91
N ASP A 244 -2.37 -16.96 -24.52
CA ASP A 244 -2.79 -16.77 -23.12
C ASP A 244 -2.14 -17.78 -22.18
N GLU A 245 -1.84 -18.99 -22.66
CA GLU A 245 -1.07 -20.01 -21.94
C GLU A 245 0.26 -20.25 -22.69
N PRO A 246 1.25 -19.33 -22.55
CA PRO A 246 2.47 -19.42 -23.33
C PRO A 246 3.40 -20.51 -22.77
N THR A 247 4.06 -21.23 -23.67
CA THR A 247 5.19 -22.10 -23.31
C THR A 247 6.41 -21.25 -22.95
N MET A 248 7.37 -21.81 -22.19
CA MET A 248 8.63 -21.12 -21.86
C MET A 248 9.38 -20.65 -23.10
N GLU A 249 9.35 -21.44 -24.17
CA GLU A 249 9.98 -21.12 -25.46
C GLU A 249 9.32 -19.90 -26.12
N GLN A 250 7.99 -19.79 -26.06
CA GLN A 250 7.27 -18.62 -26.58
C GLN A 250 7.55 -17.36 -25.77
N VAL A 251 7.68 -17.50 -24.44
CA VAL A 251 8.08 -16.37 -23.58
C VAL A 251 9.50 -15.92 -23.93
N ALA A 252 10.45 -16.85 -24.03
CA ALA A 252 11.83 -16.56 -24.40
C ALA A 252 11.92 -15.92 -25.80
N ALA A 253 11.20 -16.45 -26.79
CA ALA A 253 11.14 -15.88 -28.13
C ALA A 253 10.63 -14.42 -28.11
N TRP A 254 9.57 -14.13 -27.35
CA TRP A 254 9.08 -12.76 -27.19
C TRP A 254 10.10 -11.86 -26.46
N GLN A 255 10.86 -12.39 -25.52
CA GLN A 255 11.94 -11.66 -24.83
C GLN A 255 13.13 -11.32 -25.74
N GLU A 256 13.34 -12.06 -26.82
CA GLU A 256 14.36 -11.75 -27.83
C GLU A 256 13.82 -10.89 -28.98
N GLU A 257 12.50 -10.88 -29.22
CA GLU A 257 11.87 -10.12 -30.29
C GLU A 257 12.00 -8.60 -30.10
N GLU A 258 12.51 -7.88 -31.11
CA GLU A 258 12.48 -6.43 -31.15
C GLU A 258 11.88 -5.94 -32.48
N PRO A 259 10.91 -5.01 -32.46
CA PRO A 259 10.36 -4.33 -31.29
C PRO A 259 9.33 -5.18 -30.52
N LYS A 260 9.31 -5.08 -29.18
CA LYS A 260 8.30 -5.75 -28.34
C LYS A 260 6.86 -5.43 -28.76
N ILE A 261 6.02 -6.45 -28.91
CA ILE A 261 4.59 -6.30 -29.23
C ILE A 261 3.73 -6.59 -27.99
N TYR A 262 2.70 -5.77 -27.80
CA TYR A 262 1.78 -5.85 -26.67
C TYR A 262 0.33 -5.88 -27.16
N LYS A 263 -0.55 -6.47 -26.35
CA LYS A 263 -2.00 -6.50 -26.54
C LYS A 263 -2.72 -6.05 -25.28
N TRP A 264 -3.96 -5.59 -25.46
CA TRP A 264 -4.88 -5.29 -24.37
C TRP A 264 -5.44 -6.58 -23.77
N ARG A 265 -5.71 -6.55 -22.47
CA ARG A 265 -6.38 -7.64 -21.76
C ARG A 265 -7.40 -7.11 -20.77
N ILE A 266 -8.61 -7.67 -20.77
CA ILE A 266 -9.58 -7.46 -19.70
C ILE A 266 -9.20 -8.33 -18.51
N ILE A 267 -9.06 -7.69 -17.35
CA ILE A 267 -8.79 -8.36 -16.08
C ILE A 267 -10.10 -8.63 -15.35
N ASP A 268 -10.95 -7.60 -15.25
CA ASP A 268 -12.22 -7.68 -14.52
C ASP A 268 -13.43 -7.55 -15.46
N GLU A 269 -13.96 -8.69 -15.91
CA GLU A 269 -15.12 -8.75 -16.79
C GLU A 269 -16.40 -8.20 -16.12
N ASP A 270 -16.46 -8.29 -14.79
CA ASP A 270 -17.58 -7.81 -13.98
C ASP A 270 -17.55 -6.29 -13.78
N ALA A 271 -16.43 -5.63 -14.12
CA ALA A 271 -16.29 -4.20 -13.91
C ALA A 271 -17.12 -3.35 -14.89
N GLU A 272 -17.67 -3.94 -15.96
CA GLU A 272 -18.45 -3.20 -16.97
C GLU A 272 -19.72 -2.55 -16.38
N GLU A 273 -20.34 -3.15 -15.37
CA GLU A 273 -21.48 -2.54 -14.64
C GLU A 273 -21.11 -1.16 -14.06
N TYR A 274 -19.84 -0.95 -13.72
CA TYR A 274 -19.31 0.30 -13.16
C TYR A 274 -18.80 1.26 -14.25
N LEU A 275 -18.35 0.71 -15.38
CA LEU A 275 -17.89 1.49 -16.52
C LEU A 275 -19.02 1.94 -17.43
N ALA A 276 -20.24 1.41 -17.30
CA ALA A 276 -21.38 1.73 -18.16
C ALA A 276 -21.62 3.25 -18.31
N GLY A 277 -21.45 4.04 -17.26
CA GLY A 277 -21.55 5.51 -17.32
C GLY A 277 -20.34 6.23 -17.93
N ILE A 278 -19.16 5.60 -17.93
CA ILE A 278 -17.92 6.14 -18.53
C ILE A 278 -17.84 5.79 -20.03
N LEU A 279 -18.48 4.67 -20.42
CA LEU A 279 -18.49 4.12 -21.77
C LEU A 279 -19.38 4.88 -22.77
N ASP A 280 -20.30 5.73 -22.31
CA ASP A 280 -21.16 6.50 -23.23
C ASP A 280 -20.40 7.59 -24.00
N VAL A 281 -19.26 8.08 -23.47
CA VAL A 281 -18.38 9.06 -24.13
C VAL A 281 -17.71 8.48 -25.41
N VAL A 282 -17.65 7.16 -25.51
CA VAL A 282 -17.01 6.42 -26.61
C VAL A 282 -17.81 6.54 -27.92
N ARG A 283 -19.13 6.83 -27.86
CA ARG A 283 -19.99 6.91 -29.05
C ARG A 283 -19.62 8.03 -30.02
N GLU A 284 -19.08 9.15 -29.53
CA GLU A 284 -18.69 10.28 -30.40
C GLU A 284 -17.37 10.03 -31.16
N THR A 285 -16.59 9.04 -30.74
CA THR A 285 -15.23 8.80 -31.24
C THR A 285 -15.11 7.60 -32.19
N ASN A 286 -16.23 6.94 -32.52
CA ASN A 286 -16.23 5.63 -33.22
C ASN A 286 -15.36 4.56 -32.52
N MET A 287 -15.00 4.79 -31.25
CA MET A 287 -14.22 3.81 -30.52
C MET A 287 -15.12 2.62 -30.16
N SER A 288 -14.54 1.43 -30.21
CA SER A 288 -15.21 0.22 -29.76
C SER A 288 -15.37 0.29 -28.22
N ARG A 289 -16.29 -0.50 -27.64
CA ARG A 289 -16.42 -0.60 -26.18
C ARG A 289 -15.08 -1.03 -25.58
N ILE A 290 -14.83 -0.74 -24.29
CA ILE A 290 -13.61 -1.20 -23.62
C ILE A 290 -13.44 -2.72 -23.74
N ARG A 291 -14.55 -3.47 -23.75
CA ARG A 291 -14.51 -4.93 -23.97
C ARG A 291 -13.97 -5.34 -25.33
N ASP A 292 -14.21 -4.52 -26.34
CA ASP A 292 -13.73 -4.78 -27.70
C ASP A 292 -12.22 -4.52 -27.81
N LEU A 293 -11.55 -4.01 -26.77
CA LEU A 293 -10.09 -3.93 -26.74
C LEU A 293 -9.45 -5.28 -26.45
N ASP A 294 -10.15 -6.23 -25.82
CA ASP A 294 -9.53 -7.50 -25.41
C ASP A 294 -8.86 -8.22 -26.58
N GLY A 295 -7.60 -8.60 -26.39
CA GLY A 295 -6.79 -9.26 -27.41
C GLY A 295 -6.33 -8.38 -28.57
N LYS A 296 -6.75 -7.11 -28.66
CA LYS A 296 -6.25 -6.19 -29.70
C LYS A 296 -4.82 -5.77 -29.41
N ARG A 297 -3.99 -5.79 -30.45
CA ARG A 297 -2.61 -5.30 -30.42
C ARG A 297 -2.58 -3.79 -30.23
N LEU A 298 -1.59 -3.31 -29.49
CA LEU A 298 -1.29 -1.88 -29.39
C LEU A 298 -0.71 -1.39 -30.71
N PHE A 299 -1.04 -0.15 -31.06
CA PHE A 299 -0.53 0.49 -32.25
C PHE A 299 0.64 1.42 -31.91
N PHE A 300 1.75 1.26 -32.63
CA PHE A 300 2.90 2.15 -32.58
C PHE A 300 3.28 2.53 -33.99
N HIS A 301 3.57 3.81 -34.23
CA HIS A 301 3.91 4.28 -35.58
C HIS A 301 5.36 3.94 -35.97
N ASN A 302 6.24 3.81 -34.98
CA ASN A 302 7.65 3.46 -35.14
C ASN A 302 8.01 2.22 -34.29
N GLU A 303 9.30 1.91 -34.17
CA GLU A 303 9.81 0.77 -33.39
C GLU A 303 9.94 1.07 -31.88
N ASN A 304 9.71 2.31 -31.45
CA ASN A 304 9.84 2.66 -30.04
C ASN A 304 8.73 2.01 -29.20
N ARG A 305 9.11 1.47 -28.03
CA ARG A 305 8.22 0.77 -27.11
C ARG A 305 8.38 1.28 -25.67
N PRO A 306 7.31 1.22 -24.86
CA PRO A 306 7.43 1.41 -23.43
C PRO A 306 8.33 0.31 -22.84
N HIS A 307 8.96 0.61 -21.71
CA HIS A 307 9.77 -0.37 -21.01
C HIS A 307 8.88 -1.48 -20.41
N PRO A 308 9.19 -2.77 -20.61
CA PRO A 308 8.31 -3.85 -20.16
C PRO A 308 8.06 -3.87 -18.65
N ARG A 309 9.00 -3.38 -17.83
CA ARG A 309 8.85 -3.32 -16.36
C ARG A 309 7.65 -2.50 -15.91
N TYR A 310 7.31 -1.42 -16.63
CA TYR A 310 6.18 -0.56 -16.27
C TYR A 310 4.85 -1.19 -16.65
N LEU A 311 4.82 -1.95 -17.75
CA LEU A 311 3.64 -2.73 -18.14
C LEU A 311 3.41 -3.89 -17.18
N PHE A 312 4.49 -4.56 -16.75
CA PHE A 312 4.40 -5.63 -15.74
C PHE A 312 3.84 -5.09 -14.42
N PHE A 313 4.36 -3.95 -13.95
CA PHE A 313 3.81 -3.25 -12.80
C PHE A 313 2.30 -2.97 -12.97
N LEU A 314 1.90 -2.38 -14.10
CA LEU A 314 0.50 -2.07 -14.38
C LEU A 314 -0.40 -3.33 -14.36
N SER A 315 0.08 -4.45 -14.91
CA SER A 315 -0.61 -5.74 -14.86
C SER A 315 -0.76 -6.27 -13.44
N ALA A 316 0.30 -6.23 -12.64
CA ALA A 316 0.25 -6.62 -11.24
C ALA A 316 -0.76 -5.76 -10.46
N VAL A 317 -0.69 -4.44 -10.58
CA VAL A 317 -1.62 -3.49 -9.94
C VAL A 317 -3.07 -3.76 -10.36
N ALA A 318 -3.33 -3.99 -11.65
CA ALA A 318 -4.68 -4.26 -12.15
C ALA A 318 -5.29 -5.51 -11.49
N GLN A 319 -4.50 -6.57 -11.34
CA GLN A 319 -4.96 -7.80 -10.71
C GLN A 319 -5.26 -7.62 -9.21
N LEU A 320 -4.47 -6.85 -8.49
CA LEU A 320 -4.77 -6.51 -7.09
C LEU A 320 -6.08 -5.76 -6.97
N LYS A 321 -6.27 -4.72 -7.80
CA LYS A 321 -7.49 -3.91 -7.80
C LYS A 321 -8.71 -4.77 -8.07
N MET A 322 -8.61 -5.72 -9.00
CA MET A 322 -9.65 -6.73 -9.23
C MET A 322 -9.91 -7.55 -7.95
N VAL A 323 -8.88 -8.15 -7.34
CA VAL A 323 -9.03 -8.99 -6.13
C VAL A 323 -9.73 -8.23 -5.01
N TRP A 324 -9.24 -7.03 -4.68
CA TRP A 324 -9.84 -6.21 -3.63
C TRP A 324 -11.28 -5.84 -3.94
N ARG A 325 -11.58 -5.43 -5.17
CA ARG A 325 -12.95 -5.12 -5.58
C ARG A 325 -13.90 -6.28 -5.32
N HIS A 326 -13.52 -7.50 -5.70
CA HIS A 326 -14.36 -8.69 -5.48
C HIS A 326 -14.47 -9.05 -4.00
N GLN A 327 -13.41 -8.86 -3.21
CA GLN A 327 -13.42 -9.09 -1.76
C GLN A 327 -14.36 -8.12 -1.02
N TYR A 328 -14.27 -6.81 -1.28
CA TYR A 328 -15.11 -5.80 -0.64
C TYR A 328 -16.59 -5.94 -0.99
N GLN A 329 -16.89 -6.44 -2.19
CA GLN A 329 -18.27 -6.59 -2.66
C GLN A 329 -18.94 -7.88 -2.18
N HIS A 330 -18.29 -8.66 -1.32
CA HIS A 330 -18.76 -9.99 -0.91
C HIS A 330 -19.11 -10.91 -2.09
N ARG A 331 -18.49 -10.68 -3.26
CA ARG A 331 -18.66 -11.57 -4.42
C ARG A 331 -17.87 -12.86 -4.14
N ASN A 332 -18.51 -14.00 -4.37
CA ASN A 332 -17.98 -15.30 -3.95
C ASN A 332 -16.57 -15.60 -4.51
N ASN A 333 -15.65 -15.94 -3.61
CA ASN A 333 -14.32 -16.54 -3.86
C ASN A 333 -13.35 -15.71 -4.74
N PRO A 334 -12.82 -14.56 -4.26
CA PRO A 334 -11.72 -13.86 -4.93
C PRO A 334 -10.54 -14.80 -5.23
N ASP A 335 -10.28 -15.76 -4.34
CA ASP A 335 -9.26 -16.79 -4.50
C ASP A 335 -9.45 -17.65 -5.74
N LYS A 336 -10.69 -18.01 -6.10
CA LYS A 336 -10.96 -18.83 -7.28
C LYS A 336 -10.69 -18.04 -8.56
N LYS A 337 -11.05 -16.75 -8.58
CA LYS A 337 -10.78 -15.86 -9.72
C LYS A 337 -9.28 -15.61 -9.88
N LEU A 338 -8.59 -15.36 -8.77
CA LEU A 338 -7.14 -15.21 -8.78
C LEU A 338 -6.47 -16.51 -9.25
N LYS A 339 -6.86 -17.67 -8.72
CA LYS A 339 -6.34 -18.99 -9.17
C LYS A 339 -6.59 -19.25 -10.64
N LEU A 340 -7.77 -18.91 -11.16
CA LEU A 340 -8.07 -19.07 -12.58
C LEU A 340 -7.15 -18.20 -13.45
N ARG A 341 -6.87 -16.96 -13.02
CA ARG A 341 -6.01 -16.04 -13.78
C ARG A 341 -4.51 -16.36 -13.62
N LEU A 342 -4.06 -16.72 -12.41
CA LEU A 342 -2.67 -17.11 -12.15
C LEU A 342 -2.32 -18.49 -12.74
N GLY A 343 -3.30 -19.40 -12.79
CA GLY A 343 -3.13 -20.76 -13.30
C GLY A 343 -3.03 -20.82 -14.83
N ASN A 344 -3.57 -19.84 -15.53
CA ASN A 344 -3.60 -19.79 -17.00
C ASN A 344 -2.33 -19.13 -17.58
N GLY A 345 -1.14 -19.45 -17.07
CA GLY A 345 0.11 -18.92 -17.62
C GLY A 345 0.24 -17.41 -17.45
N PHE A 346 0.52 -16.97 -16.23
CA PHE A 346 0.91 -15.58 -16.01
C PHE A 346 2.14 -15.26 -16.86
N TRP A 347 2.14 -14.12 -17.55
CA TRP A 347 3.35 -13.62 -18.23
C TRP A 347 4.40 -13.30 -17.15
N LEU A 348 5.24 -14.28 -16.89
CA LEU A 348 6.36 -14.24 -15.97
C LEU A 348 7.61 -14.33 -16.82
N THR A 349 7.86 -13.24 -17.54
CA THR A 349 9.12 -13.08 -18.23
C THR A 349 10.24 -13.04 -17.20
N ALA A 350 11.28 -13.86 -17.37
CA ALA A 350 12.47 -13.78 -16.55
C ALA A 350 13.10 -12.39 -16.69
N GLY A 351 13.24 -11.64 -15.60
CA GLY A 351 13.86 -10.32 -15.65
C GLY A 351 13.72 -9.53 -14.35
N LYS A 352 14.58 -8.52 -14.20
CA LYS A 352 14.60 -7.58 -13.07
C LYS A 352 13.49 -6.53 -13.21
N TYR A 353 12.23 -6.98 -13.31
CA TYR A 353 11.09 -6.09 -13.52
C TYR A 353 10.62 -5.43 -12.23
N LEU A 354 10.63 -6.13 -11.10
CA LEU A 354 10.26 -5.57 -9.80
C LEU A 354 11.24 -6.04 -8.73
N ASN A 355 11.51 -5.17 -7.78
CA ASN A 355 12.31 -5.48 -6.60
C ASN A 355 11.63 -6.59 -5.78
N ARG A 356 12.42 -7.55 -5.30
CA ARG A 356 11.96 -8.65 -4.42
C ARG A 356 11.17 -8.14 -3.22
N ALA A 357 11.56 -7.00 -2.64
CA ALA A 357 10.86 -6.39 -1.52
C ALA A 357 9.41 -6.04 -1.88
N PHE A 358 9.14 -5.62 -3.13
CA PHE A 358 7.80 -5.30 -3.59
C PHE A 358 6.95 -6.55 -3.74
N LEU A 359 7.51 -7.60 -4.34
CA LEU A 359 6.81 -8.87 -4.50
C LEU A 359 6.46 -9.49 -3.13
N ARG A 360 7.36 -9.38 -2.15
CA ARG A 360 7.10 -9.79 -0.77
C ARG A 360 5.98 -8.97 -0.12
N ALA A 361 6.00 -7.65 -0.26
CA ALA A 361 4.93 -6.81 0.26
C ALA A 361 3.59 -7.10 -0.40
N LEU A 362 3.59 -7.35 -1.71
CA LEU A 362 2.42 -7.78 -2.47
C LEU A 362 1.83 -9.07 -1.90
N SER A 363 2.70 -10.07 -1.69
CA SER A 363 2.35 -11.35 -1.08
C SER A 363 1.69 -11.15 0.28
N LYS A 364 2.30 -10.32 1.14
CA LYS A 364 1.79 -9.97 2.47
C LYS A 364 0.42 -9.33 2.44
N GLU A 365 0.22 -8.38 1.53
CA GLU A 365 -1.04 -7.66 1.39
C GLU A 365 -2.21 -8.58 0.97
N ILE A 366 -1.90 -9.66 0.25
CA ILE A 366 -2.90 -10.66 -0.17
C ILE A 366 -3.13 -11.73 0.90
N GLY A 367 -2.56 -11.53 2.09
CA GLY A 367 -2.74 -12.38 3.27
C GLY A 367 -1.71 -13.49 3.41
N HIS A 368 -0.58 -13.43 2.69
CA HIS A 368 0.52 -14.34 2.93
C HIS A 368 1.37 -13.90 4.13
N ASP A 369 1.55 -14.77 5.11
CA ASP A 369 2.46 -14.50 6.21
C ASP A 369 3.76 -15.28 6.00
N ASP A 370 4.79 -14.58 5.51
CA ASP A 370 6.12 -15.16 5.28
C ASP A 370 6.76 -15.68 6.57
N SER A 371 6.27 -15.28 7.75
CA SER A 371 6.83 -15.71 9.04
C SER A 371 6.68 -17.21 9.30
N LYS A 372 5.81 -17.91 8.57
CA LYS A 372 5.60 -19.35 8.73
C LYS A 372 6.47 -20.20 7.80
N ASP A 373 6.96 -19.65 6.71
CA ASP A 373 7.74 -20.43 5.74
C ASP A 373 9.24 -20.52 6.11
N GLU A 374 9.71 -19.74 7.08
CA GLU A 374 11.04 -19.93 7.71
C GLU A 374 11.05 -21.04 8.77
N GLU A 375 9.88 -21.55 9.21
CA GLU A 375 9.77 -22.52 10.31
C GLU A 375 8.91 -23.78 9.98
N CYS A 376 8.30 -23.90 8.80
CA CYS A 376 7.35 -24.98 8.49
C CYS A 376 7.79 -25.96 7.39
N ASP A 377 8.62 -26.94 7.79
CA ASP A 377 8.60 -28.31 7.23
C ASP A 377 7.53 -29.20 7.94
N GLY A 378 6.63 -28.60 8.73
CA GLY A 378 5.58 -29.28 9.49
C GLY A 378 4.17 -28.96 8.97
N VAL A 379 3.49 -29.96 8.43
CA VAL A 379 2.08 -29.93 8.01
C VAL A 379 1.17 -29.49 9.17
N THR A 380 0.35 -28.46 8.97
CA THR A 380 -0.90 -28.31 9.73
C THR A 380 -2.08 -27.90 8.84
N GLU A 381 -3.17 -28.65 9.01
CA GLU A 381 -4.51 -28.36 8.52
C GLU A 381 -5.11 -27.23 9.37
N ASN A 382 -5.21 -26.01 8.82
CA ASN A 382 -6.34 -25.08 9.00
C ASN A 382 -5.97 -23.67 8.49
N GLY A 383 -6.76 -23.14 7.56
CA GLY A 383 -6.81 -21.70 7.30
C GLY A 383 -6.92 -21.33 5.83
N ILE A 384 -8.15 -21.07 5.38
CA ILE A 384 -8.52 -20.67 4.00
C ILE A 384 -7.73 -19.44 3.50
N TRP A 385 -7.24 -18.59 4.43
CA TRP A 385 -6.40 -17.42 4.16
C TRP A 385 -4.94 -17.76 3.79
N ALA A 386 -4.40 -18.90 4.24
CA ALA A 386 -3.03 -19.32 3.94
C ALA A 386 -2.89 -19.82 2.48
N THR A 387 -3.98 -20.28 1.87
CA THR A 387 -3.95 -20.82 0.51
C THR A 387 -3.75 -19.75 -0.56
N THR A 388 -4.44 -18.61 -0.49
CA THR A 388 -4.39 -17.56 -1.53
C THR A 388 -3.02 -16.90 -1.60
N GLY A 389 -2.46 -16.58 -0.44
CA GLY A 389 -1.06 -16.19 -0.31
C GLY A 389 -0.12 -17.26 -0.85
N LYS A 390 -0.30 -18.55 -0.51
CA LYS A 390 0.59 -19.63 -0.99
C LYS A 390 0.64 -19.78 -2.51
N TYR A 391 -0.44 -19.52 -3.24
CA TYR A 391 -0.45 -19.64 -4.71
C TYR A 391 0.14 -18.42 -5.39
N LEU A 392 -0.14 -17.22 -4.89
CA LEU A 392 0.51 -16.04 -5.42
C LEU A 392 1.98 -16.01 -5.01
N ASN A 393 2.34 -16.45 -3.80
CA ASN A 393 3.72 -16.59 -3.37
C ASN A 393 4.41 -17.75 -4.09
N ARG A 394 3.76 -18.90 -4.37
CA ARG A 394 4.34 -19.90 -5.29
C ARG A 394 4.52 -19.34 -6.69
N ALA A 395 3.57 -18.56 -7.20
CA ALA A 395 3.72 -17.91 -8.50
C ALA A 395 4.85 -16.87 -8.46
N LEU A 396 4.95 -16.06 -7.41
CA LEU A 396 5.96 -15.00 -7.22
C LEU A 396 7.34 -15.52 -6.78
N LEU A 397 7.41 -16.68 -6.13
CA LEU A 397 8.65 -17.40 -5.75
C LEU A 397 9.14 -18.28 -6.89
N ALA A 398 8.25 -18.95 -7.62
CA ALA A 398 8.62 -19.55 -8.90
C ALA A 398 9.17 -18.47 -9.85
N VAL A 399 8.63 -17.25 -9.80
CA VAL A 399 9.20 -16.07 -10.46
C VAL A 399 10.58 -15.73 -9.93
N ALA A 400 10.77 -15.66 -8.61
CA ALA A 400 12.09 -15.37 -8.03
C ALA A 400 13.15 -16.43 -8.41
N GLU A 401 12.79 -17.71 -8.39
CA GLU A 401 13.64 -18.84 -8.79
C GLU A 401 13.94 -18.83 -10.30
N GLN A 402 12.94 -18.55 -11.14
CA GLN A 402 13.07 -18.51 -12.60
C GLN A 402 13.87 -17.30 -13.11
N ILE A 403 14.04 -16.25 -12.28
CA ILE A 403 14.91 -15.09 -12.56
C ILE A 403 16.39 -15.40 -12.19
N GLY A 404 16.72 -16.61 -11.71
CA GLY A 404 18.10 -17.02 -11.43
C GLY A 404 18.69 -16.43 -10.15
N TYR A 405 17.83 -16.04 -9.20
CA TYR A 405 18.29 -15.68 -7.86
C TYR A 405 18.58 -16.95 -7.07
N ASP A 406 19.88 -17.22 -6.85
CA ASP A 406 20.31 -18.25 -5.92
C ASP A 406 19.85 -17.87 -4.49
N LEU A 407 18.98 -18.69 -3.91
CA LEU A 407 18.42 -18.48 -2.58
C LEU A 407 19.44 -18.79 -1.47
N SER A 408 20.65 -19.28 -1.80
CA SER A 408 21.60 -19.81 -0.83
C SER A 408 22.56 -18.79 -0.19
N LEU A 409 22.32 -17.48 -0.30
CA LEU A 409 23.25 -16.47 0.22
C LEU A 409 22.54 -15.34 0.97
N SER A 410 22.16 -15.60 2.23
CA SER A 410 22.36 -14.66 3.35
C SER A 410 21.94 -15.27 4.69
N ASP A 411 22.66 -16.30 5.16
CA ASP A 411 22.61 -16.71 6.57
C ASP A 411 23.93 -16.35 7.24
N ASN A 412 23.91 -15.26 7.99
CA ASN A 412 24.81 -14.99 9.09
C ASN A 412 24.17 -13.91 9.96
N ASP A 413 23.33 -14.35 10.89
CA ASP A 413 23.29 -13.76 12.23
C ASP A 413 22.64 -14.75 13.21
N ASN A 414 23.50 -15.39 14.00
CA ASN A 414 23.13 -16.13 15.20
C ASN A 414 22.60 -15.14 16.26
N THR A 415 21.38 -15.33 16.75
CA THR A 415 21.07 -14.93 18.14
C THR A 415 20.08 -15.89 18.78
N GLU A 416 20.38 -16.20 20.03
CA GLU A 416 19.89 -17.30 20.86
C GLU A 416 18.42 -17.18 21.32
N GLU A 417 17.89 -18.35 21.68
CA GLU A 417 16.56 -18.66 22.18
C GLU A 417 16.11 -17.86 23.42
N GLY A 418 14.81 -17.54 23.47
CA GLY A 418 14.11 -17.06 24.66
C GLY A 418 12.65 -17.52 24.68
N ASN A 419 12.35 -18.47 25.59
CA ASN A 419 11.04 -19.07 25.81
C ASN A 419 9.93 -18.08 26.26
N GLY A 420 8.73 -18.25 25.69
CA GLY A 420 7.47 -18.35 26.44
C GLY A 420 6.71 -17.06 26.81
N GLU A 421 5.76 -16.65 25.97
CA GLU A 421 4.31 -16.54 26.24
C GLU A 421 3.64 -15.74 25.12
N THR A 422 2.66 -16.35 24.44
CA THR A 422 2.02 -15.81 23.24
C THR A 422 1.15 -14.58 23.55
N GLY A 423 1.63 -13.39 23.15
CA GLY A 423 0.90 -12.11 23.21
C GLY A 423 -0.43 -12.06 22.39
N LEU A 424 -0.75 -13.11 21.65
CA LEU A 424 -2.00 -13.26 20.88
C LEU A 424 -3.26 -13.31 21.77
N VAL A 425 -3.17 -13.77 23.02
CA VAL A 425 -4.31 -13.80 23.94
C VAL A 425 -4.65 -12.41 24.51
N VAL A 426 -3.69 -11.47 24.51
CA VAL A 426 -3.87 -10.11 25.02
C VAL A 426 -4.50 -9.19 23.97
N ILE A 427 -4.11 -9.34 22.71
CA ILE A 427 -4.66 -8.56 21.59
C ILE A 427 -6.15 -8.89 21.36
N ALA A 428 -6.56 -10.15 21.49
CA ALA A 428 -7.96 -10.55 21.38
C ALA A 428 -8.86 -9.96 22.49
N LYS A 429 -8.33 -9.75 23.70
CA LYS A 429 -9.06 -9.12 24.82
C LYS A 429 -9.20 -7.60 24.65
N ILE A 430 -8.23 -6.95 24.02
CA ILE A 430 -8.25 -5.50 23.78
C ILE A 430 -9.26 -5.15 22.67
N ILE A 431 -9.36 -5.96 21.61
CA ILE A 431 -10.32 -5.77 20.52
C ILE A 431 -11.77 -5.98 21.01
N ALA A 432 -12.00 -6.98 21.87
CA ALA A 432 -13.31 -7.21 22.49
C ALA A 432 -13.75 -6.06 23.42
N ALA A 433 -12.81 -5.37 24.07
CA ALA A 433 -13.11 -4.25 24.96
C ALA A 433 -13.46 -2.93 24.22
N GLN A 434 -12.98 -2.75 22.98
CA GLN A 434 -13.27 -1.56 22.17
C GLN A 434 -14.63 -1.64 21.45
N GLN A 435 -15.11 -2.84 21.10
CA GLN A 435 -16.42 -3.01 20.44
C GLN A 435 -17.62 -2.76 21.38
N CYS A 436 -17.44 -2.78 22.70
CA CYS A 436 -18.51 -2.44 23.65
C CYS A 436 -18.68 -0.94 23.94
N ARG A 437 -17.84 -0.05 23.38
CA ARG A 437 -17.92 1.41 23.62
C ARG A 437 -18.54 2.23 22.48
N GLY A 438 -18.89 1.59 21.35
CA GLY A 438 -19.50 2.26 20.20
C GLY A 438 -21.03 2.23 20.15
N GLY A 439 -21.70 1.74 21.19
CA GLY A 439 -23.16 1.69 21.26
C GLY A 439 -23.72 2.61 22.33
N ARG A 440 -23.88 3.89 22.00
CA ARG A 440 -24.93 4.79 22.51
C ARG A 440 -25.18 5.90 21.51
#